data_AF-A0A081BVA2-F1
#
_entry.id   AF-A0A081BVA2-F1
#
_cell.length_a   1.000
_cell.length_b   1.000
_cell.length_c   1.000
_cell.angle_alpha   90.00
_cell.angle_beta   90.00
_cell.angle_gamma   90.00
#
_symmetry.space_group_name_H-M   'P 1'
#
loop_
_entity.id
_entity.type
_entity.pdbx_description
1 polymer ?
#
loop_
_entity_poly.entity_id
_entity_poly.type
_entity_poly.pdbx_seq_one_letter_code
_entity_poly.pdbx_strand_id
1 'polypeptide(L)'
;MLALMYKAFLVAAFFCVLTSCALLTPSPVLFLRSKPAQVSRVELIAFIQKYNFNHPANLSDAGLSGSVSGNFRHHYEVRMCANINVIVDKATNLMWPQVGSEERLTWMEAKDYVEHLNTTEFAGYRDWRLPTIEELASLLEFRKSPLQTLYLDPLFDQTQAICWSADILDSAANVWFVYFAHGYVSHTDADSRLYVRAVRSI
;
A
#
# COMPACT_ATOMS: atom_id res chain seq x y z
N MET A 1 -35.24 -49.47 49.74
CA MET A 1 -36.56 -49.56 49.08
C MET A 1 -36.57 -48.50 47.99
N LEU A 2 -36.14 -48.82 46.77
CA LEU A 2 -36.97 -49.41 45.71
C LEU A 2 -38.24 -48.59 45.43
N ALA A 3 -38.23 -47.86 44.31
CA ALA A 3 -39.23 -47.87 43.21
C ALA A 3 -39.08 -46.53 42.43
N LEU A 4 -38.54 -46.43 41.20
CA LEU A 4 -39.07 -46.91 39.90
C LEU A 4 -40.56 -46.53 39.76
N MET A 5 -41.08 -45.76 38.79
CA MET A 5 -40.81 -45.63 37.35
C MET A 5 -41.70 -44.52 36.73
N TYR A 6 -41.50 -44.26 35.43
CA TYR A 6 -42.33 -43.53 34.44
C TYR A 6 -42.02 -42.03 34.29
N LYS A 7 -41.65 -41.44 33.14
CA LYS A 7 -41.61 -41.78 31.68
C LYS A 7 -40.50 -40.91 31.06
N ALA A 8 -39.52 -41.44 30.33
CA ALA A 8 -39.56 -41.79 28.90
C ALA A 8 -39.57 -40.56 27.93
N PHE A 9 -38.57 -40.55 27.04
CA PHE A 9 -38.40 -39.77 25.81
C PHE A 9 -38.16 -38.25 25.91
N LEU A 10 -36.90 -37.83 25.65
CA LEU A 10 -36.59 -37.18 24.38
C LEU A 10 -35.10 -37.31 24.03
N VAL A 11 -34.89 -37.62 22.76
CA VAL A 11 -33.62 -37.81 22.07
C VAL A 11 -33.14 -36.45 21.52
N ALA A 12 -31.82 -36.33 21.39
CA ALA A 12 -31.07 -35.40 20.53
C ALA A 12 -30.94 -33.93 20.97
N ALA A 13 -29.69 -33.54 21.27
CA ALA A 13 -28.97 -32.58 20.44
C ALA A 13 -27.48 -32.57 20.85
N PHE A 14 -26.68 -33.44 20.24
CA PHE A 14 -25.25 -33.18 20.09
C PHE A 14 -25.15 -31.99 19.12
N PHE A 15 -25.07 -30.77 19.64
CA PHE A 15 -24.67 -29.61 18.85
C PHE A 15 -23.19 -29.77 18.52
N CYS A 16 -22.92 -30.47 17.41
CA CYS A 16 -21.67 -30.34 16.69
C CYS A 16 -21.64 -28.91 16.15
N VAL A 17 -20.97 -28.00 16.88
CA VAL A 17 -20.58 -26.71 16.33
C VAL A 17 -19.53 -27.02 15.28
N LEU A 18 -20.00 -27.25 14.05
CA LEU A 18 -19.18 -27.06 12.87
C LEU A 18 -18.86 -25.57 12.83
N THR A 19 -17.77 -25.17 13.50
CA THR A 19 -17.03 -23.99 13.09
C THR A 19 -16.69 -24.25 11.63
N SER A 20 -17.44 -23.61 10.74
CA SER A 20 -17.07 -23.45 9.35
C SER A 20 -15.70 -22.80 9.37
N CYS A 21 -14.67 -23.63 9.33
CA CYS A 21 -13.35 -23.25 8.89
C CYS A 21 -13.52 -23.02 7.40
N ALA A 22 -14.15 -21.89 7.05
CA ALA A 22 -14.07 -21.34 5.73
C ALA A 22 -12.58 -21.16 5.51
N LEU A 23 -11.98 -22.09 4.78
CA LEU A 23 -10.64 -21.96 4.26
C LEU A 23 -10.60 -20.58 3.62
N LEU A 24 -9.93 -19.63 4.28
CA LEU A 24 -9.65 -18.33 3.70
C LEU A 24 -8.80 -18.64 2.47
N THR A 25 -9.45 -18.75 1.32
CA THR A 25 -8.73 -18.74 0.05
C THR A 25 -7.89 -17.47 0.08
N PRO A 26 -6.56 -17.56 -0.07
CA PRO A 26 -5.74 -16.36 -0.08
C PRO A 26 -6.31 -15.41 -1.12
N SER A 27 -6.51 -14.15 -0.75
CA SER A 27 -6.98 -13.12 -1.68
C SER A 27 -6.12 -13.16 -2.95
N PRO A 28 -6.73 -13.07 -4.14
CA PRO A 28 -5.95 -13.06 -5.37
C PRO A 28 -4.94 -11.91 -5.33
N VAL A 29 -3.72 -12.19 -5.79
CA VAL A 29 -2.67 -11.18 -5.91
C VAL A 29 -3.11 -10.09 -6.88
N LEU A 30 -2.98 -8.84 -6.47
CA LEU A 30 -3.25 -7.67 -7.28
C LEU A 30 -1.99 -7.24 -8.04
N PHE A 31 -1.97 -7.44 -9.35
CA PHE A 31 -0.87 -6.96 -10.19
C PHE A 31 -1.12 -5.51 -10.59
N LEU A 32 -0.28 -4.61 -10.06
CA LEU A 32 -0.30 -3.19 -10.35
C LEU A 32 0.64 -2.85 -11.51
N ARG A 33 0.37 -1.74 -12.19
CA ARG A 33 1.25 -1.27 -13.27
C ARG A 33 2.64 -0.94 -12.70
N SER A 34 3.67 -1.47 -13.35
CA SER A 34 5.08 -1.27 -12.96
C SER A 34 5.85 -0.29 -13.86
N LYS A 35 5.28 0.08 -15.01
CA LYS A 35 5.91 1.00 -15.97
C LYS A 35 5.37 2.42 -15.80
N PRO A 36 6.23 3.45 -15.70
CA PRO A 36 5.81 4.85 -15.65
C PRO A 36 4.90 5.25 -16.81
N ALA A 37 3.96 6.16 -16.56
CA ALA A 37 3.02 6.67 -17.55
C ALA A 37 2.64 8.13 -17.27
N GLN A 38 2.05 8.77 -18.28
CA GLN A 38 1.23 9.96 -18.08
C GLN A 38 -0.16 9.50 -17.63
N VAL A 39 -0.58 9.88 -16.43
CA VAL A 39 -1.85 9.47 -15.82
C VAL A 39 -2.73 10.70 -15.66
N SER A 40 -3.87 10.72 -16.35
CA SER A 40 -4.85 11.80 -16.22
C SER A 40 -5.58 11.74 -14.87
N ARG A 41 -6.20 12.85 -14.48
CA ARG A 41 -7.05 12.91 -13.26
C ARG A 41 -8.19 11.90 -13.31
N VAL A 42 -8.75 11.64 -14.49
CA VAL A 42 -9.84 10.67 -14.68
C VAL A 42 -9.35 9.25 -14.45
N GLU A 43 -8.18 8.90 -14.99
CA GLU A 43 -7.56 7.58 -14.77
C GLU A 43 -7.16 7.37 -13.31
N LEU A 44 -6.64 8.42 -12.66
CA LEU A 44 -6.34 8.42 -11.23
C LEU A 44 -7.57 8.01 -10.40
N ILE A 45 -8.67 8.74 -10.58
CA ILE A 45 -9.92 8.51 -9.87
C ILE A 45 -10.44 7.09 -10.16
N ALA A 46 -10.36 6.65 -11.41
CA ALA A 46 -10.84 5.35 -11.83
C ALA A 46 -10.08 4.21 -11.14
N PHE A 47 -8.75 4.25 -11.03
CA PHE A 47 -8.03 3.15 -10.37
C PHE A 47 -8.22 3.13 -8.86
N ILE A 48 -8.32 4.30 -8.20
CA ILE A 48 -8.59 4.37 -6.75
C ILE A 48 -9.90 3.66 -6.44
N GLN A 49 -10.94 3.92 -7.24
CA GLN A 49 -12.24 3.27 -7.10
C GLN A 49 -12.20 1.79 -7.47
N LYS A 50 -11.56 1.45 -8.61
CA LYS A 50 -11.47 0.08 -9.11
C LYS A 50 -10.80 -0.87 -8.12
N TYR A 51 -9.71 -0.44 -7.48
CA TYR A 51 -8.95 -1.25 -6.53
C TYR A 51 -9.38 -1.06 -5.07
N ASN A 52 -10.38 -0.21 -4.83
CA ASN A 52 -10.85 0.15 -3.49
C ASN A 52 -9.70 0.60 -2.57
N PHE A 53 -8.80 1.42 -3.10
CA PHE A 53 -7.70 2.02 -2.34
C PHE A 53 -8.24 3.11 -1.42
N ASN A 54 -7.63 3.24 -0.25
CA ASN A 54 -8.04 4.27 0.69
C ASN A 54 -7.60 5.64 0.16
N HIS A 55 -8.50 6.62 0.24
CA HIS A 55 -8.24 8.02 -0.09
C HIS A 55 -9.17 8.90 0.78
N PRO A 56 -8.93 8.97 2.10
CA PRO A 56 -9.90 9.50 3.05
C PRO A 56 -10.10 11.01 2.91
N ALA A 57 -9.12 11.78 2.44
CA ALA A 57 -9.34 13.20 2.17
C ALA A 57 -10.21 13.38 0.92
N ASN A 58 -11.08 14.38 0.94
CA ASN A 58 -11.89 14.74 -0.21
C ASN A 58 -11.19 15.86 -0.99
N LEU A 59 -10.79 15.58 -2.24
CA LEU A 59 -10.18 16.55 -3.15
C LEU A 59 -11.04 16.77 -4.41
N SER A 60 -12.34 16.47 -4.37
CA SER A 60 -13.24 16.65 -5.52
C SER A 60 -13.27 18.09 -6.02
N ASP A 61 -13.18 19.07 -5.12
CA ASP A 61 -13.22 20.50 -5.45
C ASP A 61 -11.97 20.95 -6.23
N ALA A 62 -10.87 20.20 -6.11
CA ALA A 62 -9.65 20.39 -6.89
C ALA A 62 -9.64 19.57 -8.21
N GLY A 63 -10.76 18.89 -8.53
CA GLY A 63 -10.87 18.00 -9.69
C GLY A 63 -10.08 16.69 -9.54
N LEU A 64 -9.80 16.27 -8.31
CA LEU A 64 -9.12 15.01 -7.97
C LEU A 64 -10.10 14.03 -7.32
N SER A 65 -9.58 12.95 -6.73
CA SER A 65 -10.42 11.94 -6.08
C SER A 65 -11.22 12.51 -4.91
N GLY A 66 -12.49 12.14 -4.86
CA GLY A 66 -13.31 12.30 -3.67
C GLY A 66 -12.82 11.42 -2.53
N SER A 67 -13.47 11.54 -1.36
CA SER A 67 -13.19 10.65 -0.23
C SER A 67 -13.61 9.22 -0.57
N VAL A 68 -12.67 8.28 -0.43
CA VAL A 68 -12.89 6.84 -0.58
C VAL A 68 -12.39 6.15 0.68
N SER A 69 -13.28 5.46 1.37
CA SER A 69 -12.96 4.63 2.55
C SER A 69 -12.58 3.21 2.13
N GLY A 70 -11.51 3.12 1.35
CA GLY A 70 -10.98 1.86 0.82
C GLY A 70 -10.34 1.01 1.92
N ASN A 71 -10.39 -0.31 1.75
CA ASN A 71 -9.89 -1.28 2.73
C ASN A 71 -9.08 -2.41 2.08
N PHE A 72 -8.39 -2.11 0.98
CA PHE A 72 -7.41 -3.02 0.39
C PHE A 72 -6.48 -3.56 1.48
N ARG A 73 -6.29 -4.89 1.49
CA ARG A 73 -5.56 -5.59 2.56
C ARG A 73 -4.23 -6.06 2.03
N HIS A 74 -3.17 -5.48 2.57
CA HIS A 74 -1.81 -5.94 2.34
C HIS A 74 -1.49 -7.22 3.11
N HIS A 75 -0.45 -7.93 2.65
CA HIS A 75 0.15 -9.04 3.38
C HIS A 75 1.66 -8.81 3.44
N TYR A 76 2.05 -7.95 4.38
CA TYR A 76 3.44 -7.57 4.59
C TYR A 76 4.24 -8.64 5.34
N GLU A 77 5.44 -8.89 4.85
CA GLU A 77 6.48 -9.68 5.50
C GLU A 77 7.78 -8.88 5.53
N VAL A 78 8.32 -8.64 6.73
CA VAL A 78 9.66 -8.07 6.85
C VAL A 78 10.70 -9.15 6.55
N ARG A 79 11.66 -8.83 5.69
CA ARG A 79 12.81 -9.68 5.39
C ARG A 79 14.09 -8.87 5.52
N MET A 80 15.17 -9.55 5.88
CA MET A 80 16.51 -8.97 5.86
C MET A 80 17.27 -9.51 4.66
N CYS A 81 17.65 -8.64 3.74
CA CYS A 81 18.35 -8.96 2.50
C CYS A 81 19.64 -8.14 2.46
N ALA A 82 20.80 -8.80 2.36
CA ALA A 82 22.12 -8.15 2.42
C ALA A 82 22.27 -7.15 3.59
N ASN A 83 21.83 -7.55 4.79
CA ASN A 83 21.81 -6.73 6.03
C ASN A 83 20.90 -5.49 6.00
N ILE A 84 20.00 -5.39 5.02
CA ILE A 84 19.01 -4.33 4.91
C ILE A 84 17.60 -4.91 5.10
N ASN A 85 16.77 -4.25 5.90
CA ASN A 85 15.37 -4.63 6.03
C ASN A 85 14.54 -4.14 4.84
N VAL A 86 13.77 -5.06 4.27
CA VAL A 86 12.79 -4.82 3.21
C VAL A 86 11.43 -5.35 3.65
N ILE A 87 10.37 -4.81 3.07
CA ILE A 87 8.99 -5.24 3.27
C ILE A 87 8.53 -5.87 1.97
N VAL A 88 8.20 -7.15 2.01
CA VAL A 88 7.56 -7.87 0.91
C VAL A 88 6.06 -7.83 1.13
N ASP A 89 5.32 -7.30 0.15
CA ASP A 89 3.87 -7.40 0.13
C ASP A 89 3.40 -8.50 -0.81
N LYS A 90 2.90 -9.59 -0.23
CA LYS A 90 2.35 -10.73 -0.98
C LYS A 90 1.01 -10.42 -1.65
N ALA A 91 0.31 -9.36 -1.22
CA ALA A 91 -0.96 -8.96 -1.85
C ALA A 91 -0.73 -8.31 -3.22
N THR A 92 0.42 -7.64 -3.42
CA THR A 92 0.74 -6.96 -4.69
C THR A 92 1.95 -7.54 -5.42
N ASN A 93 2.65 -8.52 -4.83
CA ASN A 93 3.95 -9.01 -5.29
C ASN A 93 4.97 -7.86 -5.49
N LEU A 94 5.04 -6.97 -4.51
CA LEU A 94 5.99 -5.87 -4.48
C LEU A 94 6.91 -6.02 -3.28
N MET A 95 8.12 -5.48 -3.41
CA MET A 95 9.08 -5.36 -2.33
C MET A 95 9.52 -3.91 -2.20
N TRP A 96 9.61 -3.43 -0.96
CA TRP A 96 9.87 -2.05 -0.61
C TRP A 96 11.02 -1.98 0.39
N PRO A 97 11.95 -1.00 0.31
CA PRO A 97 12.82 -0.67 1.43
C PRO A 97 11.96 -0.27 2.64
N GLN A 98 12.33 -0.76 3.83
CA GLN A 98 11.64 -0.37 5.06
C GLN A 98 11.77 1.15 5.30
N VAL A 99 12.96 1.69 5.04
CA VAL A 99 13.29 3.12 5.11
C VAL A 99 13.46 3.67 3.70
N GLY A 100 12.80 4.80 3.40
CA GLY A 100 12.94 5.51 2.12
C GLY A 100 14.18 6.41 2.08
N SER A 101 14.14 7.46 1.28
CA SER A 101 15.16 8.51 1.32
C SER A 101 15.17 9.22 2.67
N GLU A 102 16.36 9.57 3.18
CA GLU A 102 16.53 10.34 4.41
C GLU A 102 16.13 11.81 4.21
N GLU A 103 16.41 12.34 3.02
CA GLU A 103 16.11 13.71 2.65
C GLU A 103 14.97 13.78 1.63
N ARG A 104 14.40 14.98 1.52
CA ARG A 104 13.46 15.32 0.44
C ARG A 104 14.24 15.70 -0.80
N LEU A 105 13.83 15.14 -1.93
CA LEU A 105 14.51 15.22 -3.22
C LEU A 105 13.57 15.83 -4.27
N THR A 106 14.13 16.54 -5.24
CA THR A 106 13.40 16.87 -6.48
C THR A 106 13.06 15.59 -7.24
N TRP A 107 12.13 15.66 -8.19
CA TRP A 107 11.78 14.46 -8.97
C TRP A 107 12.94 13.95 -9.82
N MET A 108 13.87 14.81 -10.23
CA MET A 108 15.09 14.39 -10.92
C MET A 108 16.06 13.71 -9.94
N GLU A 109 16.33 14.33 -8.79
CA GLU A 109 17.17 13.74 -7.73
C GLU A 109 16.59 12.40 -7.24
N ALA A 110 15.27 12.23 -7.26
CA ALA A 110 14.61 10.97 -6.91
C ALA A 110 14.94 9.84 -7.89
N LYS A 111 15.13 10.14 -9.18
CA LYS A 111 15.58 9.16 -10.19
C LYS A 111 17.05 8.80 -9.94
N ASP A 112 17.88 9.79 -9.64
CA ASP A 112 19.29 9.57 -9.31
C ASP A 112 19.45 8.72 -8.04
N TYR A 113 18.60 8.95 -7.03
CA TYR A 113 18.55 8.13 -5.81
C TYR A 113 18.28 6.66 -6.13
N VAL A 114 17.29 6.38 -6.99
CA VAL A 114 16.98 5.00 -7.41
C VAL A 114 18.13 4.38 -8.20
N GLU A 115 18.76 5.14 -9.11
CA GLU A 115 19.93 4.66 -9.86
C GLU A 115 21.10 4.33 -8.94
N HIS A 116 21.29 5.12 -7.87
CA HIS A 116 22.28 4.85 -6.84
C HIS A 116 21.98 3.54 -6.09
N LEU A 117 20.72 3.27 -5.72
CA LEU A 117 20.33 2.00 -5.12
C LEU A 117 20.68 0.82 -6.03
N ASN A 118 20.46 0.95 -7.34
CA ASN A 118 20.76 -0.09 -8.30
C ASN A 118 22.26 -0.30 -8.52
N THR A 119 23.02 0.79 -8.58
CA THR A 119 24.48 0.75 -8.73
C THR A 119 25.14 0.07 -7.53
N THR A 120 24.62 0.32 -6.33
CA THR A 120 25.16 -0.21 -5.07
C THR A 120 24.63 -1.59 -4.67
N GLU A 121 23.81 -2.22 -5.52
CA GLU A 121 23.10 -3.47 -5.18
C GLU A 121 22.35 -3.38 -3.84
N PHE A 122 21.61 -2.29 -3.60
CA PHE A 122 20.92 -2.09 -2.34
C PHE A 122 20.03 -3.29 -1.98
N ALA A 123 20.21 -3.81 -0.76
CA ALA A 123 19.59 -5.05 -0.28
C ALA A 123 19.83 -6.29 -1.17
N GLY A 124 20.89 -6.30 -1.99
CA GLY A 124 21.24 -7.36 -2.92
C GLY A 124 20.53 -7.30 -4.28
N TYR A 125 19.88 -6.18 -4.62
CA TYR A 125 19.06 -6.03 -5.83
C TYR A 125 19.46 -4.82 -6.68
N ARG A 126 19.21 -4.91 -7.99
CA ARG A 126 19.56 -3.88 -9.00
C ARG A 126 18.36 -3.40 -9.85
N ASP A 127 17.16 -3.83 -9.49
CA ASP A 127 15.91 -3.58 -10.22
C ASP A 127 14.94 -2.70 -9.41
N TRP A 128 15.49 -1.86 -8.51
CA TRP A 128 14.73 -0.82 -7.83
C TRP A 128 14.28 0.24 -8.82
N ARG A 129 13.07 0.75 -8.62
CA ARG A 129 12.48 1.83 -9.41
C ARG A 129 11.67 2.76 -8.53
N LEU A 130 11.35 3.95 -9.04
CA LEU A 130 10.25 4.73 -8.49
C LEU A 130 8.93 3.95 -8.67
N PRO A 131 8.03 3.99 -7.69
CA PRO A 131 6.73 3.33 -7.78
C PRO A 131 5.82 4.09 -8.73
N THR A 132 4.97 3.39 -9.46
CA THR A 132 3.85 4.06 -10.15
C THR A 132 2.88 4.63 -9.11
N ILE A 133 2.03 5.57 -9.52
CA ILE A 133 1.06 6.15 -8.61
C ILE A 133 0.03 5.12 -8.13
N GLU A 134 -0.26 4.09 -8.92
CA GLU A 134 -1.09 2.94 -8.51
C GLU A 134 -0.45 2.17 -7.36
N GLU A 135 0.84 1.84 -7.49
CA GLU A 135 1.59 1.11 -6.47
C GLU A 135 1.73 1.93 -5.19
N LEU A 136 2.08 3.21 -5.32
CA LEU A 136 2.28 4.07 -4.15
C LEU A 136 0.96 4.36 -3.44
N ALA A 137 -0.14 4.57 -4.18
CA ALA A 137 -1.46 4.81 -3.61
C ALA A 137 -2.02 3.56 -2.91
N SER A 138 -1.60 2.36 -3.31
CA SER A 138 -2.00 1.12 -2.63
C SER A 138 -1.62 1.14 -1.15
N LEU A 139 -0.46 1.73 -0.80
CA LEU A 139 0.07 1.81 0.57
C LEU A 139 -0.74 2.73 1.51
N LEU A 140 -1.77 3.43 1.02
CA LEU A 140 -2.65 4.23 1.87
C LEU A 140 -3.51 3.32 2.76
N GLU A 141 -3.13 3.23 4.03
CA GLU A 141 -3.86 2.41 5.01
C GLU A 141 -5.22 3.01 5.37
N PHE A 142 -6.21 2.16 5.69
CA PHE A 142 -7.57 2.58 6.07
C PHE A 142 -7.62 3.45 7.34
N ARG A 143 -6.63 3.32 8.21
CA ARG A 143 -6.49 4.04 9.47
C ARG A 143 -5.09 4.58 9.57
N LYS A 144 -4.96 5.69 10.28
CA LYS A 144 -3.64 6.18 10.67
C LYS A 144 -2.96 5.19 11.61
N SER A 145 -1.65 5.00 11.43
CA SER A 145 -0.79 4.31 12.38
C SER A 145 -0.96 4.94 13.77
N PRO A 146 -1.15 4.14 14.84
CA PRO A 146 -1.27 4.64 16.21
C PRO A 146 -0.05 5.43 16.68
N LEU A 147 1.13 5.18 16.08
CA LEU A 147 2.40 5.74 16.53
C LEU A 147 2.64 7.15 16.00
N GLN A 148 2.39 7.41 14.72
CA GLN A 148 2.85 8.63 14.05
C GLN A 148 1.85 9.27 13.08
N THR A 149 0.58 8.88 13.13
CA THR A 149 -0.52 9.57 12.44
C THR A 149 -0.49 9.56 10.90
N LEU A 150 0.35 8.74 10.26
CA LEU A 150 0.31 8.53 8.81
C LEU A 150 -0.71 7.45 8.45
N TYR A 151 -1.38 7.59 7.30
CA TYR A 151 -2.12 6.51 6.65
C TYR A 151 -1.14 5.55 5.95
N LEU A 152 -0.27 4.92 6.75
CA LEU A 152 0.78 4.02 6.32
C LEU A 152 1.03 2.98 7.42
N ASP A 153 1.31 1.74 7.03
CA ASP A 153 1.56 0.67 7.97
C ASP A 153 2.82 0.97 8.85
N PRO A 154 2.78 0.72 10.18
CA PRO A 154 3.90 0.96 11.08
C PRO A 154 5.20 0.21 10.75
N LEU A 155 5.14 -0.81 9.90
CA LEU A 155 6.34 -1.50 9.41
C LEU A 155 7.24 -0.58 8.59
N PHE A 156 6.67 0.36 7.84
CA PHE A 156 7.43 1.34 7.09
C PHE A 156 7.95 2.45 8.00
N ASP A 157 9.12 3.01 7.67
CA ASP A 157 9.59 4.23 8.30
C ASP A 157 8.56 5.36 8.15
N GLN A 158 8.29 6.01 9.28
CA GLN A 158 7.19 6.97 9.41
C GLN A 158 7.64 8.42 9.16
N THR A 159 8.88 8.65 8.70
CA THR A 159 9.36 10.00 8.35
C THR A 159 8.95 10.42 6.94
N GLN A 160 8.82 9.47 6.00
CA GLN A 160 8.46 9.74 4.61
C GLN A 160 6.95 9.97 4.45
N ALA A 161 6.47 11.10 4.97
CA ALA A 161 5.06 11.45 5.02
C ALA A 161 4.42 11.77 3.65
N ILE A 162 5.23 12.12 2.65
CA ILE A 162 4.81 12.45 1.28
C ILE A 162 5.87 11.94 0.31
N CYS A 163 5.47 11.15 -0.68
CA CYS A 163 6.40 10.46 -1.57
C CYS A 163 6.10 10.67 -3.05
N TRP A 164 7.16 10.84 -3.84
CA TRP A 164 7.09 10.86 -5.29
C TRP A 164 6.65 9.53 -5.88
N SER A 165 5.87 9.59 -6.95
CA SER A 165 5.70 8.49 -7.91
C SER A 165 6.57 8.70 -9.15
N ALA A 166 6.61 7.68 -10.00
CA ALA A 166 7.19 7.73 -11.34
C ALA A 166 6.28 8.40 -12.39
N ASP A 167 5.01 8.66 -12.06
CA ASP A 167 4.02 9.09 -13.05
C ASP A 167 3.86 10.61 -13.11
N ILE A 168 3.60 11.09 -14.32
CA ILE A 168 3.36 12.51 -14.59
C ILE A 168 1.87 12.73 -14.87
N LEU A 169 1.35 13.91 -14.54
CA LEU A 169 0.01 14.32 -14.97
C LEU A 169 0.03 14.80 -16.42
N ASP A 170 1.02 15.61 -16.77
CA ASP A 170 1.09 16.30 -18.04
C ASP A 170 2.55 16.59 -18.44
N SER A 171 2.72 17.11 -19.66
CA SER A 171 4.03 17.49 -20.21
C SER A 171 4.63 18.76 -19.58
N ALA A 172 3.91 19.44 -18.67
CA ALA A 172 4.40 20.61 -17.94
C ALA A 172 5.15 20.23 -16.67
N ALA A 173 5.60 18.98 -16.55
CA ALA A 173 6.35 18.44 -15.41
C ALA A 173 5.57 18.45 -14.09
N ASN A 174 4.24 18.37 -14.14
CA ASN A 174 3.45 18.02 -12.97
C ASN A 174 3.59 16.52 -12.68
N VAL A 175 4.07 16.17 -11.50
CA VAL A 175 4.36 14.80 -11.08
C VAL A 175 3.42 14.38 -9.96
N TRP A 176 2.91 13.15 -10.03
CA TRP A 176 2.03 12.58 -9.01
C TRP A 176 2.81 12.16 -7.75
N PHE A 177 2.17 12.34 -6.59
CA PHE A 177 2.66 11.93 -5.29
C PHE A 177 1.53 11.39 -4.40
N VAL A 178 1.90 10.66 -3.35
CA VAL A 178 1.00 10.27 -2.26
C VAL A 178 1.38 11.02 -1.00
N TYR A 179 0.40 11.62 -0.33
CA TYR A 179 0.59 12.29 0.97
C TYR A 179 -0.01 11.44 2.09
N PHE A 180 0.78 10.56 2.66
CA PHE A 180 0.39 9.64 3.75
C PHE A 180 -0.11 10.37 5.00
N ALA A 181 0.40 11.56 5.34
CA ALA A 181 -0.08 12.29 6.53
C ALA A 181 -1.55 12.73 6.42
N HIS A 182 -2.02 13.00 5.21
CA HIS A 182 -3.37 13.47 4.94
C HIS A 182 -4.26 12.44 4.23
N GLY A 183 -3.68 11.39 3.67
CA GLY A 183 -4.40 10.31 3.03
C GLY A 183 -4.99 10.69 1.68
N TYR A 184 -4.15 11.20 0.79
CA TYR A 184 -4.58 11.53 -0.57
C TYR A 184 -3.48 11.39 -1.61
N VAL A 185 -3.92 11.36 -2.86
CA VAL A 185 -3.08 11.43 -4.06
C VAL A 185 -3.26 12.81 -4.69
N SER A 186 -2.14 13.47 -5.03
CA SER A 186 -2.16 14.74 -5.77
C SER A 186 -0.87 14.90 -6.57
N HIS A 187 -0.67 16.06 -7.15
CA HIS A 187 0.42 16.39 -8.05
C HIS A 187 1.02 17.73 -7.67
N THR A 188 2.28 17.92 -8.00
CA THR A 188 2.99 19.19 -7.86
C THR A 188 4.09 19.27 -8.91
N ASP A 189 4.71 20.44 -9.05
CA ASP A 189 5.85 20.65 -9.94
C ASP A 189 7.04 19.76 -9.54
N ALA A 190 7.74 19.19 -10.54
CA ALA A 190 8.91 18.33 -10.41
C ALA A 190 10.07 18.93 -9.58
N ASP A 191 10.16 20.25 -9.45
CA ASP A 191 11.17 20.95 -8.65
C ASP A 191 10.84 20.97 -7.14
N SER A 192 9.62 20.57 -6.77
CA SER A 192 9.25 20.38 -5.36
C SER A 192 10.15 19.33 -4.69
N ARG A 193 10.37 19.41 -3.38
CA ARG A 193 11.18 18.42 -2.66
C ARG A 193 10.29 17.50 -1.82
N LEU A 194 10.15 16.24 -2.22
CA LEU A 194 9.38 15.19 -1.52
C LEU A 194 10.27 13.98 -1.22
N TYR A 195 9.83 13.07 -0.35
CA TYR A 195 10.59 11.85 -0.09
C TYR A 195 10.45 10.84 -1.22
N VAL A 196 11.31 9.82 -1.19
CA VAL A 196 11.28 8.71 -2.14
C VAL A 196 11.13 7.40 -1.38
N ARG A 197 10.27 6.52 -1.88
CA ARG A 197 10.24 5.11 -1.49
C ARG A 197 10.37 4.29 -2.76
N ALA A 198 11.52 3.64 -2.94
CA ALA A 198 11.72 2.77 -4.09
C ALA A 198 10.86 1.51 -3.97
N VAL A 199 10.62 0.85 -5.10
CA VAL A 199 9.91 -0.42 -5.18
C VAL A 199 10.57 -1.33 -6.20
N ARG A 200 10.43 -2.64 -6.03
CA ARG A 200 10.71 -3.64 -7.05
C ARG A 200 9.60 -4.69 -7.08
N SER A 201 9.48 -5.38 -8.20
CA SER A 201 8.54 -6.50 -8.36
C SER A 201 9.22 -7.82 -7.99
N ILE A 202 8.45 -8.80 -7.50
CA ILE A 202 8.94 -10.13 -7.10
C ILE A 202 8.19 -11.28 -7.79
#